data_AF-A0A248UAN3-F1
#
_entry.id   AF-A0A248UAN3-F1
#
_cell.length_a   1.000
_cell.length_b   1.000
_cell.length_c   1.000
_cell.angle_alpha   90.00
_cell.angle_beta   90.00
_cell.angle_gamma   90.00
#
_symmetry.space_group_name_H-M   'P 1'
#
loop_
_entity.id
_entity.type
_entity.pdbx_description
1 polymer ?
#
loop_
_entity_poly.entity_id
_entity_poly.type
_entity_poly.pdbx_seq_one_letter_code
_entity_poly.pdbx_strand_id
1 'polypeptide(L)'
;MRVVKVNTVAYDPQSRTLSFSGLNRFSRPKEVSLFIEDEIKLIEVMHQLVASSVHTSINLADELKTAKKQKKTKSLQKPKKIV
;
A
#
# COMPACT_ATOMS: atom_id res chain seq x y z
N MET A 1 22.83 0.71 5.58
CA MET A 1 22.06 -0.02 4.53
C MET A 1 20.62 0.49 4.50
N ARG A 2 20.06 0.74 3.31
CA ARG A 2 18.70 1.28 3.09
C ARG A 2 17.66 0.15 3.02
N VAL A 3 16.40 0.46 3.33
CA VAL A 3 15.25 -0.42 3.05
C VAL A 3 14.98 -0.36 1.54
N VAL A 4 14.84 -1.52 0.90
CA VAL A 4 14.63 -1.65 -0.55
C VAL A 4 13.20 -2.07 -0.87
N LYS A 5 12.60 -2.91 -0.01
CA LYS A 5 11.19 -3.30 -0.10
C LYS A 5 10.49 -2.91 1.19
N VAL A 6 9.55 -1.98 1.11
CA VAL A 6 8.77 -1.52 2.26
C VAL A 6 7.59 -2.47 2.47
N ASN A 7 7.41 -2.93 3.71
CA ASN A 7 6.31 -3.79 4.12
C ASN A 7 5.25 -3.01 4.89
N THR A 8 5.68 -2.16 5.83
CA THR A 8 4.78 -1.34 6.65
C THR A 8 5.25 0.10 6.68
N VAL A 9 4.28 1.02 6.76
CA VAL A 9 4.47 2.45 6.96
C VAL A 9 3.50 2.87 8.05
N ALA A 10 3.98 3.61 9.04
CA ALA A 10 3.20 4.16 10.13
C ALA A 10 3.59 5.63 10.34
N TYR A 11 2.60 6.50 10.45
CA TYR A 11 2.80 7.91 10.76
C TYR A 11 2.18 8.24 12.11
N ASP A 12 2.97 8.80 13.01
CA ASP A 12 2.47 9.36 14.27
C ASP A 12 2.41 10.90 14.18
N PRO A 13 1.20 11.49 14.16
CA PRO A 13 1.04 12.94 14.04
C PRO A 13 1.48 13.71 15.29
N GLN A 14 1.52 13.08 16.47
CA GLN A 14 1.93 13.75 17.72
C GLN A 14 3.45 13.98 17.73
N SER A 15 4.21 12.94 17.39
CA SER A 15 5.67 13.02 17.29
C SER A 15 6.18 13.46 15.90
N ARG A 16 5.28 13.68 14.94
CA ARG A 16 5.59 13.96 13.52
C ARG A 16 6.59 12.96 12.94
N THR A 17 6.49 11.70 13.34
CA THR A 17 7.46 10.67 12.96
C THR A 17 6.83 9.70 11.99
N LEU A 18 7.49 9.51 10.85
CA LEU A 18 7.16 8.49 9.87
C LEU A 18 8.11 7.29 10.05
N SER A 19 7.56 6.15 10.43
CA SER A 19 8.30 4.89 10.58
C SER A 19 7.96 3.93 9.46
N PHE A 20 8.96 3.28 8.89
CA PHE A 20 8.78 2.27 7.86
C PHE A 20 9.66 1.05 8.14
N SER A 21 9.05 -0.12 8.00
CA SER A 21 9.74 -1.41 8.11
C SER A 21 9.74 -2.13 6.78
N GLY A 22 10.77 -2.93 6.54
CA GLY A 22 10.90 -3.65 5.29
C GLY A 22 12.16 -4.50 5.21
N LEU A 23 12.51 -4.91 3.99
CA LEU A 23 13.70 -5.70 3.71
C LEU A 23 14.76 -4.83 3.05
N ASN A 24 16.02 -5.01 3.45
CA ASN A 24 17.16 -4.46 2.74
C ASN A 24 17.55 -5.35 1.53
N ARG A 25 18.57 -4.93 0.76
CA ARG A 25 19.08 -5.70 -0.41
C ARG A 25 19.59 -7.12 -0.11
N PHE A 26 19.77 -7.46 1.17
CA PHE A 26 20.18 -8.79 1.64
C PHE A 26 19.02 -9.56 2.26
N SER A 27 17.78 -9.14 2.00
CA SER A 27 16.56 -9.75 2.54
C SER A 27 16.51 -9.79 4.07
N ARG A 28 17.22 -8.87 4.75
CA ARG A 28 17.15 -8.73 6.20
C ARG A 28 16.12 -7.67 6.59
N PRO A 29 15.30 -7.94 7.62
CA PRO A 29 14.37 -6.95 8.14
C PRO A 29 15.12 -5.74 8.65
N LYS A 30 14.57 -4.56 8.37
CA LYS A 30 15.08 -3.29 8.86
C LYS A 30 13.92 -2.32 9.06
N GLU A 31 14.02 -1.56 10.13
CA GLU A 31 13.14 -0.45 10.45
C GLU A 31 13.91 0.86 10.37
N VAL A 32 13.22 1.92 9.96
CA VAL A 32 13.74 3.28 9.87
C VAL A 32 12.62 4.23 10.29
N SER A 33 12.99 5.23 11.07
CA SER A 33 12.10 6.32 11.46
C SER A 33 12.68 7.65 10.95
N LEU A 34 11.81 8.48 10.38
CA LEU A 34 12.12 9.81 9.89
C LEU A 34 11.28 10.82 10.65
N PHE A 35 11.91 11.85 11.20
CA PHE A 35 11.22 13.01 11.73
C PHE A 35 10.82 13.93 10.57
N ILE A 36 9.56 14.36 10.57
CA ILE A 36 8.97 15.20 9.54
C ILE A 36 8.77 16.60 10.12
N GLU A 37 9.57 17.55 9.65
CA GLU A 37 9.47 18.95 10.09
C GLU A 37 8.26 19.67 9.49
N ASP A 38 7.90 19.32 8.25
CA ASP A 38 6.91 20.01 7.41
C ASP A 38 5.99 19.00 6.70
N GLU A 39 4.72 19.34 6.59
CA GLU A 39 3.69 18.56 5.88
C GLU A 39 4.00 18.40 4.40
N ILE A 40 4.70 19.36 3.78
CA ILE A 40 5.15 19.23 2.38
C ILE A 40 6.15 18.08 2.24
N LYS A 41 7.10 17.96 3.19
CA LYS A 41 8.07 16.85 3.23
C LYS A 41 7.36 15.51 3.46
N LEU A 42 6.26 15.49 4.23
CA LEU A 42 5.46 14.28 4.41
C LEU A 42 4.90 13.78 3.08
N ILE A 43 4.27 14.68 2.33
CA ILE A 43 3.64 14.36 1.04
C ILE A 43 4.70 13.84 0.07
N GLU A 44 5.87 14.48 0.02
CA GLU A 44 6.98 14.05 -0.84
C GLU A 44 7.45 12.63 -0.50
N VAL A 45 7.69 12.34 0.79
CA VAL A 45 8.14 11.03 1.23
C VAL A 45 7.07 9.96 0.95
N MET A 46 5.79 10.27 1.19
CA MET A 46 4.70 9.36 0.85
C MET A 46 4.63 9.08 -0.65
N HIS A 47 4.80 10.10 -1.50
CA HIS A 47 4.83 9.91 -2.95
C HIS A 47 6.00 9.02 -3.39
N GLN A 48 7.19 9.21 -2.82
CA GLN A 48 8.35 8.36 -3.12
C GLN A 48 8.15 6.92 -2.65
N LEU A 49 7.51 6.71 -1.49
CA LEU A 49 7.15 5.38 -0.98
C LEU A 49 6.13 4.67 -1.88
N VAL A 50 5.13 5.41 -2.36
CA VAL A 50 4.12 4.90 -3.29
C VAL A 50 4.80 4.53 -4.63
N ALA A 51 5.56 5.45 -5.22
CA ALA A 51 6.24 5.23 -6.50
C ALA A 51 7.26 4.08 -6.48
N SER A 52 7.84 3.77 -5.31
CA SER A 52 8.80 2.67 -5.15
C SER A 52 8.14 1.31 -4.84
N SER A 53 6.83 1.27 -4.59
CA SER A 53 6.10 0.04 -4.36
C SER A 53 5.55 -0.52 -5.67
N VAL A 54 5.96 -1.75 -6.00
CA VAL A 54 5.58 -2.49 -7.23
C VAL A 54 4.05 -2.75 -7.34
N HIS A 55 3.26 -2.43 -6.30
CA HIS A 55 1.84 -2.77 -6.18
C HIS A 55 0.92 -1.62 -5.76
N THR A 56 1.22 -0.37 -6.11
CA THR A 56 0.31 0.74 -5.75
C THR A 56 -0.82 0.89 -6.76
N SER A 57 -1.88 0.09 -6.58
CA SER A 57 -3.20 0.48 -7.08
C SER A 57 -3.90 1.25 -5.96
N ILE A 58 -3.97 2.58 -6.09
CA ILE A 58 -4.84 3.39 -5.25
C ILE A 58 -6.26 3.16 -5.77
N ASN A 59 -6.99 2.22 -5.16
CA ASN A 59 -8.38 1.98 -5.52
C ASN A 59 -9.26 3.01 -4.80
N LEU A 60 -9.35 4.21 -5.39
CA LEU A 60 -10.20 5.34 -4.93
C LEU A 60 -11.72 5.04 -4.99
N ALA A 61 -12.13 3.82 -5.32
CA ALA A 61 -13.52 3.46 -5.56
C ALA A 61 -14.36 3.23 -4.29
N ASP A 62 -13.76 3.12 -3.11
CA ASP A 62 -14.51 2.76 -1.88
C ASP A 62 -15.02 3.96 -1.06
N GLU A 63 -14.63 5.21 -1.36
CA GLU A 63 -15.15 6.39 -0.63
C GLU A 63 -16.35 7.08 -1.29
N LEU A 64 -16.76 6.66 -2.49
CA LEU A 64 -17.90 7.25 -3.20
C LEU A 64 -18.90 6.18 -3.64
N LYS A 65 -19.64 5.62 -2.66
CA LYS A 65 -21.10 5.39 -2.69
C LYS A 65 -21.50 4.25 -1.74
N THR A 66 -22.01 4.66 -0.58
CA THR A 66 -23.25 4.16 0.01
C THR A 66 -23.83 2.85 -0.58
N ALA A 67 -23.71 1.79 0.22
CA ALA A 67 -24.68 0.71 0.41
C ALA A 67 -25.67 0.40 -0.73
N LYS A 68 -25.52 -0.76 -1.37
CA LYS A 68 -26.66 -1.65 -1.69
C LYS A 68 -26.23 -3.11 -1.88
N LYS A 69 -26.66 -3.91 -0.90
CA LYS A 69 -26.86 -5.37 -0.82
C LYS A 69 -26.47 -6.25 -2.02
N GLN A 70 -25.67 -7.27 -1.66
CA GLN A 70 -25.52 -8.57 -2.33
C GLN A 70 -26.82 -9.13 -2.94
N LYS A 71 -26.67 -9.76 -4.11
CA LYS A 71 -27.32 -11.06 -4.36
C LYS A 71 -26.40 -11.94 -5.22
N LYS A 72 -25.96 -13.05 -4.61
CA LYS A 72 -25.24 -14.16 -5.26
C LYS A 72 -26.16 -14.81 -6.31
N THR A 73 -25.60 -15.19 -7.45
CA THR A 73 -25.96 -16.46 -8.09
C THR A 73 -24.77 -17.04 -8.83
N LYS A 74 -24.36 -18.24 -8.40
CA LYS A 74 -23.43 -19.13 -9.07
C LYS A 74 -24.06 -19.63 -10.37
N SER A 75 -23.29 -19.73 -11.44
CA SER A 75 -23.28 -20.96 -12.25
C SER A 75 -22.02 -21.02 -13.13
N LEU A 76 -21.14 -21.95 -12.76
CA LEU A 76 -20.28 -22.66 -13.69
C LEU A 76 -21.12 -23.16 -14.88
N GLN A 77 -20.70 -22.88 -16.11
CA GLN A 77 -20.86 -23.85 -17.19
C GLN A 77 -19.67 -23.76 -18.15
N LYS A 78 -19.03 -24.92 -18.30
CA LYS A 78 -17.75 -25.20 -18.98
C LYS A 78 -17.82 -24.90 -20.49
N PRO A 79 -16.68 -24.64 -21.16
CA PRO A 79 -16.63 -24.63 -22.62
C PRO A 79 -16.77 -26.06 -23.16
N LYS A 80 -17.71 -26.29 -24.08
CA LYS A 80 -17.70 -27.48 -24.94
C LYS A 80 -16.78 -27.20 -26.13
N LYS A 81 -15.75 -28.02 -26.28
CA LYS A 81 -14.93 -28.15 -27.50
C LYS A 81 -15.42 -29.40 -28.27
N ILE A 82 -15.50 -29.24 -29.60
CA ILE A 82 -15.30 -30.23 -30.68
C ILE A 82 -16.36 -31.33 -30.86
N VAL A 83 -17.06 -31.30 -32.01
CA VAL A 83 -16.86 -32.23 -33.15
C VAL A 83 -16.92 -31.40 -34.43
#